data_AF-A0A1C5VQT7-F1
#
_entry.id   AF-A0A1C5VQT7-F1
#
_cell.length_a   1.000
_cell.length_b   1.000
_cell.length_c   1.000
_cell.angle_alpha   90.00
_cell.angle_beta   90.00
_cell.angle_gamma   90.00
#
_symmetry.space_group_name_H-M   'P 1'
#
loop_
_entity.id
_entity.type
_entity.pdbx_description
1 polymer ?
#
loop_
_entity_poly.entity_id
_entity_poly.type
_entity_poly.pdbx_seq_one_letter_code
_entity_poly.pdbx_strand_id
1 'polypeptide(L)' 'MDGRLAVRKVKCQGCGEEICSDEDLTDVQYVKTKRGSELFFHTGCMDNVWKHGIC' A
#
# COMPACT_ATOMS: atom_id res chain seq x y z
N MET A 1 21.36 20.54 7.70
CA MET A 1 20.20 19.95 8.41
C MET A 1 19.61 18.93 7.48
N ASP A 2 20.22 17.75 7.44
CA ASP A 2 19.85 16.68 6.52
C ASP A 2 18.69 15.91 7.16
N GLY A 3 17.52 16.54 7.10
CA GLY A 3 16.24 15.95 7.45
C GLY A 3 15.92 14.84 6.46
N ARG A 4 16.61 13.70 6.60
CA ARG A 4 16.22 12.46 5.93
C ARG A 4 14.93 11.97 6.58
N LEU A 5 13.80 12.48 6.09
CA LEU A 5 12.50 11.85 6.29
C LEU A 5 12.67 10.38 5.89
N ALA A 6 12.42 9.46 6.84
CA ALA A 6 12.55 8.04 6.57
C ALA A 6 11.49 7.66 5.54
N VAL A 7 11.90 7.57 4.26
CA VAL A 7 11.03 7.13 3.17
C VAL A 7 10.60 5.71 3.49
N ARG A 8 9.34 5.54 3.87
CA ARG A 8 8.77 4.21 4.09
C ARG A 8 8.36 3.65 2.74
N LYS A 9 8.76 2.42 2.48
CA LYS A 9 8.40 1.67 1.28
C LYS A 9 7.50 0.52 1.70
N VAL A 10 6.34 0.42 1.09
CA VAL A 10 5.39 -0.67 1.31
C VAL A 10 5.06 -1.31 -0.04
N LYS A 11 4.72 -2.59 -0.09
CA LYS A 11 4.36 -3.24 -1.35
C LYS A 11 2.86 -3.24 -1.55
N CYS A 12 2.43 -2.81 -2.74
CA CYS A 12 1.06 -2.92 -3.19
C CYS A 12 0.62 -4.39 -3.15
N GLN A 13 -0.44 -4.69 -2.40
CA GLN A 13 -0.93 -6.06 -2.26
C GLN A 13 -1.64 -6.60 -3.51
N GLY A 14 -1.95 -5.76 -4.50
CA GLY A 14 -2.66 -6.18 -5.72
C GLY A 14 -1.77 -6.40 -6.94
N CYS A 15 -0.70 -5.60 -7.12
CA CYS A 15 0.24 -5.75 -8.24
C CYS A 15 1.68 -6.13 -7.80
N GLY A 16 2.02 -5.97 -6.52
CA GLY A 16 3.36 -6.25 -6.00
C GLY A 16 4.38 -5.11 -6.14
N GLU A 17 4.01 -3.99 -6.78
CA GLU A 17 4.88 -2.81 -6.92
C GLU A 17 5.15 -2.11 -5.58
N GLU A 18 6.27 -1.39 -5.50
CA GLU A 18 6.66 -0.63 -4.31
C GLU A 18 5.96 0.73 -4.30
N ILE A 19 5.32 1.06 -3.19
CA ILE A 19 4.74 2.35 -2.88
C ILE A 19 5.71 3.07 -1.95
N CYS A 20 6.35 4.13 -2.43
CA CYS A 20 7.17 4.99 -1.60
C CYS A 20 6.34 6.12 -0.97
N SER A 21 6.62 6.41 0.30
CA SER A 21 5.98 7.52 1.02
C SER A 21 6.42 8.91 0.54
N ASP A 22 7.45 8.97 -0.29
CA ASP A 22 8.01 10.19 -0.88
C ASP A 22 7.37 10.50 -2.24
N GLU A 23 6.63 9.54 -2.80
CA GLU A 23 5.95 9.67 -4.09
C GLU A 23 4.48 10.09 -3.90
N ASP A 24 3.79 10.29 -5.02
CA ASP A 24 2.40 10.73 -5.02
C ASP A 24 1.47 9.62 -4.50
N LEU A 25 0.99 9.78 -3.25
CA LEU A 25 0.13 8.81 -2.56
C LEU A 25 -1.37 8.98 -2.90
N THR A 26 -1.73 9.85 -3.86
CA THR A 26 -3.13 10.12 -4.20
C THR A 26 -3.86 8.87 -4.70
N ASP A 27 -3.13 7.98 -5.38
CA ASP A 27 -3.65 6.71 -5.89
C ASP A 27 -3.41 5.52 -4.95
N VAL A 28 -3.12 5.74 -3.66
CA VAL A 28 -2.88 4.68 -2.68
C VAL A 28 -4.03 4.59 -1.68
N GLN A 29 -4.58 3.39 -1.52
CA GLN A 29 -5.55 3.05 -0.48
C GLN A 29 -4.91 2.26 0.67
N TYR A 30 -5.42 2.55 1.86
CA TYR A 30 -5.11 1.84 3.09
C TYR A 30 -6.38 1.17 3.64
N VAL A 31 -6.28 -0.12 3.93
CA VAL A 31 -7.35 -0.88 4.56
C VAL A 31 -6.80 -1.64 5.76
N LYS A 32 -7.46 -1.49 6.91
CA LYS A 32 -7.18 -2.28 8.10
C LYS A 32 -8.27 -3.33 8.28
N THR A 33 -7.90 -4.60 8.23
CA THR A 33 -8.85 -5.69 8.45
C THR A 33 -9.15 -5.86 9.93
N LYS A 34 -10.31 -6.43 10.27
CA LYS A 34 -10.69 -6.74 11.67
C LYS A 34 -9.70 -7.69 12.37
N ARG A 35 -8.92 -8.45 11.60
CA ARG A 35 -7.87 -9.36 12.12
C ARG A 35 -6.55 -8.63 12.44
N GLY A 36 -6.50 -7.31 12.23
CA GLY A 36 -5.33 -6.48 12.50
C GLY A 36 -4.35 -6.38 11.34
N SER A 37 -4.65 -6.98 10.17
CA SER A 37 -3.80 -6.87 9.00
C SER A 37 -3.97 -5.51 8.32
N GLU A 38 -2.85 -4.89 7.99
CA GLU A 38 -2.80 -3.60 7.30
C GLU A 38 -2.43 -3.84 5.83
N LEU A 39 -3.30 -3.39 4.93
CA LEU A 39 -3.15 -3.58 3.49
C LEU A 39 -2.98 -2.22 2.83
N PHE A 40 -1.89 -2.07 2.08
CA PHE A 40 -1.61 -0.93 1.24
C PHE A 40 -1.65 -1.37 -0.22
N PHE A 41 -2.39 -0.66 -1.06
CA PHE A 41 -2.50 -0.98 -2.47
C PHE A 41 -2.95 0.23 -3.29
N HIS A 42 -2.63 0.23 -4.58
CA HIS A 42 -3.13 1.28 -5.46
C HIS A 42 -4.65 1.22 -5.60
N THR A 43 -5.32 2.36 -5.77
CA THR A 43 -6.78 2.44 -5.95
C THR A 43 -7.24 1.54 -7.10
N GLY A 44 -6.49 1.47 -8.20
CA GLY A 44 -6.76 0.56 -9.32
C GLY A 44 -6.47 -0.93 -9.04
N CYS A 45 -5.69 -1.23 -7.99
CA CYS A 45 -5.38 -2.59 -7.56
C CYS A 45 -6.40 -3.14 -6.55
N MET A 46 -7.37 -2.34 -6.10
CA MET A 46 -8.39 -2.77 -5.14
C MET A 46 -9.03 -4.09 -5.55
N ASP A 47 -9.54 -4.19 -6.78
CA ASP A 47 -10.20 -5.40 -7.29
C ASP A 47 -9.27 -6.63 -7.28
N ASN A 48 -7.98 -6.44 -7.59
CA ASN A 48 -6.97 -7.51 -7.53
C ASN A 48 -6.71 -7.97 -6.09
N VAL A 49 -6.62 -7.05 -5.12
CA VAL A 49 -6.43 -7.39 -3.70
C VAL A 49 -7.59 -8.24 -3.19
N TRP A 50 -8.82 -7.89 -3.54
CA TRP A 50 -10.00 -8.65 -3.11
C TRP A 50 -10.16 -9.98 -3.87
N LYS A 51 -9.78 -10.03 -5.16
CA LYS A 51 -9.82 -11.25 -5.97
C LYS A 51 -8.78 -12.29 -5.58
N HIS A 52 -7.59 -11.87 -5.17
CA HIS A 52 -6.49 -12.81 -4.87
C HIS A 52 -6.70 -13.57 -3.55
N GLY A 53 -7.76 -13.26 -2.80
CA GLY A 53 -8.09 -13.92 -1.55
C GLY A 53 -7.08 -13.54 -0.46
N ILE A 54 -7.51 -12.73 0.49
CA ILE A 54 -6.77 -12.57 1.74
C ILE A 54 -6.89 -13.92 2.48
N CYS A 55 -5.92 -14.81 2.26
CA CYS A 55 -5.82 -16.13 2.89
C CYS A 55 -5.28 -15.99 4.33
#